data_AF-A0A542YGT1-F1
#
_entry.id   AF-A0A542YGT1-F1
#
_cell.length_a   1.000
_cell.length_b   1.000
_cell.length_c   1.000
_cell.angle_alpha   90.00
_cell.angle_beta   90.00
_cell.angle_gamma   90.00
#
_symmetry.space_group_name_H-M   'P 1'
#
loop_
_entity.id
_entity.type
_entity.pdbx_description
1 polymer ?
#
loop_
_entity_poly.entity_id
_entity_poly.type
_entity_poly.pdbx_seq_one_letter_code
_entity_poly.pdbx_strand_id
1 'polypeptide(L)'
;METVRKLAAVVAMAVLVLLTGCAASGISEFDREQRAADKLDLPSRYDDVQVDSDSTRWLAERDGVDFYAAQSADGTCLILVKGGDVDGSLAGCGSGEVGVSGLGFPTVHLYVDGPPPAPTESMIELTSHLYVFE
;
A
#
# COMPACT_ATOMS: atom_id res chain seq x y z
N MET A 1 13.91 28.69 53.42
CA MET A 1 13.88 29.39 52.11
C MET A 1 15.13 29.03 51.31
N GLU A 2 15.41 27.74 51.06
CA GLU A 2 14.57 26.79 50.30
C GLU A 2 14.39 27.22 48.84
N THR A 3 14.74 26.28 47.96
CA THR A 3 13.92 25.92 46.78
C THR A 3 13.82 26.89 45.59
N VAL A 4 14.91 27.54 45.14
CA VAL A 4 14.80 28.32 43.87
C VAL A 4 15.80 27.94 42.77
N ARG A 5 16.79 27.09 43.01
CA ARG A 5 17.82 26.78 41.99
C ARG A 5 17.94 25.31 41.57
N LYS A 6 16.84 24.56 41.66
CA LYS A 6 16.71 23.20 41.08
C LYS A 6 15.66 23.15 39.96
N LEU A 7 15.69 24.12 39.05
CA LEU A 7 14.69 24.26 37.98
C LEU A 7 15.31 24.29 36.56
N ALA A 8 16.55 23.83 36.39
CA ALA A 8 17.22 23.81 35.09
C ALA A 8 17.39 22.41 34.48
N ALA A 9 16.71 21.38 35.03
CA ALA A 9 16.94 19.98 34.66
C ALA A 9 15.68 19.19 34.27
N VAL A 10 14.61 19.85 33.83
CA VAL A 10 13.34 19.17 33.47
C VAL A 10 12.88 19.43 32.02
N VAL A 11 13.56 20.29 31.26
CA VAL A 11 13.09 20.70 29.91
C VAL A 11 13.63 19.83 28.77
N ALA A 12 14.46 18.81 29.04
CA ALA A 12 15.12 18.03 27.98
C ALA A 12 14.40 16.72 27.57
N MET A 13 13.26 16.38 28.18
CA MET A 13 12.68 15.02 28.05
C MET A 13 11.22 14.98 27.61
N ALA A 14 10.80 15.95 26.79
CA ALA A 14 9.43 16.05 26.26
C ALA A 14 9.35 16.15 24.73
N VAL A 15 10.33 15.59 24.01
CA VAL A 15 10.36 15.57 22.52
C VAL A 15 10.26 14.15 21.96
N LEU A 16 9.55 13.25 22.65
CA LEU A 16 9.37 11.85 22.20
C LEU A 16 7.89 11.47 21.98
N VAL A 17 6.94 12.40 22.04
CA VAL A 17 5.49 12.10 21.94
C VAL A 17 4.80 12.87 20.82
N LEU A 18 5.45 13.02 19.67
CA LEU A 18 4.85 13.61 18.46
C LEU A 18 4.96 12.71 17.23
N LEU A 19 5.08 11.39 17.42
CA LEU A 19 4.63 10.43 16.40
C LEU A 19 3.13 10.20 16.63
N THR A 20 2.33 11.27 16.52
CA THR A 20 0.92 11.09 16.20
C THR A 20 0.92 10.42 14.85
N GLY A 21 0.63 9.10 14.83
CA GLY A 21 0.54 8.33 13.61
C GLY A 21 -0.29 9.12 12.61
N CYS A 22 0.30 9.44 11.46
CA CYS A 22 -0.52 9.69 10.29
C CYS A 22 -1.46 8.50 10.23
N ALA A 23 -2.77 8.74 10.26
CA ALA A 23 -3.70 7.76 9.77
C ALA A 23 -3.31 7.58 8.30
N ALA A 24 -2.47 6.59 8.01
CA ALA A 24 -2.03 6.29 6.68
C ALA A 24 -3.30 5.98 5.89
N SER A 25 -3.65 6.85 4.96
CA SER A 25 -4.69 6.55 3.99
C SER A 25 -4.10 5.51 3.04
N GLY A 26 -4.56 4.25 3.13
CA GLY A 26 -4.06 3.17 2.29
C GLY A 26 -3.77 1.89 3.06
N ILE A 27 -2.74 1.17 2.63
CA ILE A 27 -2.27 -0.06 3.28
C ILE A 27 -0.99 0.20 4.06
N SER A 28 -0.80 -0.53 5.15
CA SER A 28 0.39 -0.44 6.01
C SER A 28 1.71 -0.78 5.30
N GLU A 29 1.67 -1.41 4.12
CA GLU A 29 2.84 -1.65 3.27
C GLU A 29 3.52 -0.37 2.79
N PHE A 30 2.83 0.78 2.80
CA PHE A 30 3.44 2.06 2.44
C PHE A 30 4.36 2.63 3.52
N ASP A 31 4.20 2.20 4.79
CA ASP A 31 4.98 2.71 5.92
C ASP A 31 6.42 2.16 5.95
N ARG A 32 6.68 1.07 5.24
CA ARG A 32 8.03 0.54 5.08
C ARG A 32 8.76 1.19 3.91
N GLU A 33 10.09 1.20 4.03
CA GLU A 33 10.99 1.60 2.94
C GLU A 33 10.78 0.72 1.69
N GLN A 34 10.88 1.36 0.52
CA GLN A 34 10.82 0.67 -0.78
C GLN A 34 12.09 -0.17 -0.98
N ARG A 35 11.91 -1.46 -1.22
CA ARG A 35 12.96 -2.44 -1.52
C ARG A 35 13.12 -2.60 -3.03
N ALA A 36 14.16 -3.32 -3.44
CA ALA A 36 14.41 -3.57 -4.86
C ALA A 36 13.25 -4.28 -5.58
N ALA A 37 12.58 -5.24 -4.93
CA ALA A 37 11.44 -5.96 -5.50
C ALA A 37 10.18 -5.08 -5.64
N ASP A 38 10.08 -4.00 -4.88
CA ASP A 38 8.93 -3.11 -4.91
C ASP A 38 8.95 -2.16 -6.09
N LYS A 39 10.12 -1.94 -6.69
CA LYS A 39 10.30 -1.00 -7.79
C LYS A 39 9.60 -1.53 -9.03
N LEU A 40 8.81 -0.66 -9.64
CA LEU A 40 8.10 -0.93 -10.87
C LEU A 40 8.28 0.28 -11.81
N ASP A 41 8.87 0.04 -12.97
CA ASP A 41 9.04 1.06 -14.00
C ASP A 41 7.69 1.30 -14.69
N LEU A 42 6.89 2.21 -14.14
CA LEU A 42 5.52 2.46 -14.62
C LEU A 42 5.54 3.14 -16.01
N PRO A 43 4.69 2.68 -16.95
CA PRO A 43 4.52 3.33 -18.25
C PRO A 43 3.75 4.66 -18.09
N SER A 44 3.94 5.59 -19.02
CA SER A 44 3.38 6.95 -18.94
C SER A 44 1.85 7.03 -18.87
N ARG A 45 1.13 5.93 -19.18
CA ARG A 45 -0.34 5.88 -18.98
C ARG A 45 -0.76 6.02 -17.51
N TYR A 46 0.14 5.80 -16.56
CA TYR A 46 -0.10 5.99 -15.14
C TYR A 46 0.04 7.45 -14.68
N ASP A 47 0.55 8.33 -15.54
CA ASP A 47 0.70 9.76 -15.25
C ASP A 47 -0.67 10.45 -15.12
N ASP A 48 -1.67 10.00 -15.89
CA ASP A 48 -3.03 10.57 -15.90
C ASP A 48 -3.75 10.40 -14.55
N VAL A 49 -3.53 9.25 -13.88
CA VAL A 49 -4.05 8.98 -12.53
C VAL A 49 -3.05 9.34 -11.43
N GLN A 50 -1.91 9.95 -11.82
CA GLN A 50 -0.88 10.46 -10.91
C GLN A 50 -0.37 9.40 -9.93
N VAL A 51 -0.06 8.19 -10.40
CA VAL A 51 0.59 7.16 -9.57
C VAL A 51 1.99 7.61 -9.18
N ASP A 52 2.31 7.55 -7.90
CA ASP A 52 3.64 7.81 -7.37
C ASP A 52 4.51 6.55 -7.51
N SER A 53 5.52 6.59 -8.39
CA SER A 53 6.45 5.47 -8.61
C SER A 53 7.30 5.11 -7.39
N ASP A 54 7.56 6.06 -6.50
CA ASP A 54 8.37 5.81 -5.29
C ASP A 54 7.52 5.17 -4.17
N SER A 55 6.21 5.15 -4.35
CA SER A 55 5.25 4.51 -3.46
C SER A 55 4.96 3.05 -3.82
N THR A 56 5.48 2.53 -4.93
CA THR A 56 5.16 1.15 -5.35
C THR A 56 5.63 0.15 -4.30
N ARG A 57 4.83 -0.87 -4.03
CA ARG A 57 5.09 -1.96 -3.08
C ARG A 57 4.67 -3.27 -3.73
N TRP A 58 5.60 -4.21 -3.88
CA TRP A 58 5.28 -5.56 -4.28
C TRP A 58 4.60 -6.27 -3.12
N LEU A 59 3.50 -6.95 -3.41
CA LEU A 59 2.65 -7.61 -2.42
C LEU A 59 2.84 -9.13 -2.46
N ALA A 60 2.72 -9.71 -3.65
CA ALA A 60 2.77 -11.15 -3.87
C ALA A 60 2.97 -11.47 -5.36
N GLU A 61 3.26 -12.73 -5.65
CA GLU A 61 3.19 -13.32 -6.99
C GLU A 61 2.29 -14.54 -6.91
N ARG A 62 1.46 -14.74 -7.93
CA ARG A 62 0.69 -15.96 -8.11
C ARG A 62 0.45 -16.23 -9.59
N ASP A 63 0.67 -17.47 -10.00
CA ASP A 63 0.43 -17.95 -11.37
C ASP A 63 1.10 -17.07 -12.44
N GLY A 64 2.29 -16.54 -12.12
CA GLY A 64 3.06 -15.66 -13.00
C GLY A 64 2.47 -14.25 -13.14
N VAL A 65 1.62 -13.83 -12.21
CA VAL A 65 1.13 -12.46 -12.07
C VAL A 65 1.71 -11.86 -10.78
N ASP A 66 2.46 -10.77 -10.93
CA ASP A 66 2.95 -9.96 -9.84
C ASP A 66 1.91 -8.89 -9.46
N PHE A 67 1.67 -8.76 -8.17
CA PHE A 67 0.72 -7.79 -7.61
C PHE A 67 1.48 -6.68 -6.90
N TYR A 68 1.21 -5.44 -7.29
CA TYR A 68 1.78 -4.25 -6.68
C TYR A 68 0.68 -3.33 -6.13
N ALA A 69 0.96 -2.67 -5.02
CA ALA A 69 0.25 -1.48 -4.58
C ALA A 69 1.03 -0.23 -4.93
N ALA A 70 0.35 0.88 -5.18
CA ALA A 70 0.96 2.20 -5.27
C ALA A 70 -0.02 3.28 -4.76
N GLN A 71 0.49 4.42 -4.32
CA GLN A 71 -0.29 5.61 -4.02
C GLN A 71 -0.53 6.42 -5.30
N SER A 72 -1.68 7.07 -5.35
CA SER A 72 -2.10 7.96 -6.44
C SER A 72 -2.97 9.08 -5.89
N ALA A 73 -3.27 10.08 -6.71
CA ALA A 73 -4.21 11.15 -6.33
C ALA A 73 -5.62 10.62 -6.01
N ASP A 74 -6.01 9.48 -6.60
CA ASP A 74 -7.31 8.84 -6.38
C ASP A 74 -7.32 7.84 -5.20
N GLY A 75 -6.18 7.64 -4.54
CA GLY A 75 -6.01 6.74 -3.41
C GLY A 75 -5.00 5.62 -3.67
N THR A 76 -5.30 4.40 -3.22
CA THR A 76 -4.44 3.23 -3.45
C THR A 76 -4.75 2.62 -4.81
N CYS A 77 -3.72 2.28 -5.56
CA CYS A 77 -3.80 1.52 -6.81
C CYS A 77 -3.37 0.08 -6.59
N LEU A 78 -4.08 -0.86 -7.19
CA LEU A 78 -3.67 -2.25 -7.37
C LEU A 78 -3.23 -2.42 -8.83
N ILE A 79 -2.02 -2.93 -9.05
CA ILE A 79 -1.40 -3.10 -10.37
C ILE A 79 -1.02 -4.57 -10.53
N LEU A 80 -1.45 -5.19 -11.63
CA LEU A 80 -1.21 -6.58 -11.98
C LEU A 80 -0.29 -6.65 -13.19
N VAL A 81 0.87 -7.27 -13.04
CA VAL A 81 1.87 -7.43 -14.10
C VAL A 81 2.02 -8.91 -14.41
N LYS A 82 1.81 -9.32 -15.66
CA LYS A 82 1.90 -10.74 -16.05
C LYS A 82 3.22 -11.03 -16.74
N GLY A 83 4.00 -11.97 -16.20
CA GLY A 83 5.27 -12.40 -16.80
C GLY A 83 6.27 -11.26 -17.02
N GLY A 84 6.22 -10.22 -16.19
CA GLY A 84 7.05 -9.01 -16.33
C GLY A 84 6.61 -8.04 -17.45
N ASP A 85 5.48 -8.27 -18.12
CA ASP A 85 4.94 -7.34 -19.12
C ASP A 85 4.24 -6.16 -18.45
N VAL A 86 5.03 -5.12 -18.15
CA VAL A 86 4.55 -3.88 -17.53
C VAL A 86 3.72 -3.06 -18.52
N ASP A 87 3.99 -3.14 -19.82
CA ASP A 87 3.19 -2.46 -20.85
C ASP A 87 1.79 -3.07 -20.98
N GLY A 88 1.65 -4.38 -20.72
CA GLY A 88 0.37 -5.11 -20.67
C GLY A 88 -0.30 -5.12 -19.30
N SER A 89 0.23 -4.40 -18.30
CA SER A 89 -0.31 -4.44 -16.94
C SER A 89 -1.72 -3.84 -16.81
N LEU A 90 -2.49 -4.41 -15.89
CA LEU A 90 -3.84 -3.98 -15.57
C LEU A 90 -3.85 -3.31 -14.19
N ALA A 91 -4.60 -2.22 -14.02
CA ALA A 91 -4.69 -1.55 -12.74
C ALA A 91 -6.06 -0.93 -12.47
N GLY A 92 -6.35 -0.75 -11.18
CA GLY A 92 -7.46 0.03 -10.68
C GLY A 92 -7.01 0.84 -9.46
N CYS A 93 -7.64 1.98 -9.21
CA CYS A 93 -7.30 2.86 -8.09
C CYS A 93 -8.56 3.30 -7.34
N GLY A 94 -8.43 3.52 -6.04
CA GLY A 94 -9.52 4.01 -5.19
C GLY A 94 -9.12 4.19 -3.73
N SER A 95 -10.01 4.77 -2.94
CA SER A 95 -9.77 5.17 -1.54
C SER A 95 -10.19 4.12 -0.49
N GLY A 96 -10.59 2.92 -0.93
CA GLY A 96 -11.10 1.86 -0.06
C GLY A 96 -10.75 0.47 -0.62
N GLU A 97 -11.77 -0.27 -1.04
CA GLU A 97 -11.58 -1.52 -1.78
C GLU A 97 -11.27 -1.22 -3.26
N VAL A 98 -10.27 -1.90 -3.80
CA VAL A 98 -9.85 -1.80 -5.19
C VAL A 98 -9.93 -3.18 -5.83
N GLY A 99 -10.96 -3.38 -6.65
CA GLY A 99 -11.15 -4.59 -7.44
C GLY A 99 -10.57 -4.43 -8.84
N VAL A 100 -9.74 -5.39 -9.26
CA VAL A 100 -9.19 -5.48 -10.61
C VAL A 100 -9.58 -6.82 -11.22
N SER A 101 -10.16 -6.78 -12.42
CA SER A 101 -10.52 -7.96 -13.19
C SER A 101 -10.40 -7.68 -14.68
N GLY A 102 -9.99 -8.69 -15.46
CA GLY A 102 -9.78 -8.53 -16.89
C GLY A 102 -9.37 -9.84 -17.57
N LEU A 103 -9.49 -9.90 -18.90
CA LEU A 103 -9.10 -11.09 -19.67
C LEU A 103 -7.62 -11.41 -19.44
N GLY A 104 -7.35 -12.65 -19.03
CA GLY A 104 -5.98 -13.14 -18.79
C GLY A 104 -5.40 -12.82 -17.41
N PHE A 105 -6.15 -12.14 -16.55
CA PHE A 105 -5.81 -11.86 -15.15
C PHE A 105 -6.84 -12.51 -14.20
N PRO A 106 -6.43 -12.90 -12.98
CA PRO A 106 -7.38 -13.29 -11.94
C PRO A 106 -8.22 -12.08 -11.48
N THR A 107 -9.36 -12.34 -10.85
CA THR A 107 -10.09 -11.31 -10.12
C THR A 107 -9.40 -11.09 -8.78
N VAL A 108 -8.95 -9.87 -8.53
CA VAL A 108 -8.13 -9.54 -7.35
C VAL A 108 -8.66 -8.30 -6.68
N HIS A 109 -8.77 -8.34 -5.36
CA HIS A 109 -9.20 -7.23 -4.55
C HIS A 109 -8.10 -6.85 -3.57
N LEU A 110 -7.83 -5.55 -3.50
CA LEU A 110 -7.00 -4.94 -2.48
C LEU A 110 -7.89 -4.16 -1.50
N TYR A 111 -7.73 -4.41 -0.21
CA TYR A 111 -8.41 -3.71 0.86
C TYR A 111 -7.41 -2.87 1.66
N VAL A 112 -7.67 -1.57 1.78
CA VAL A 112 -6.93 -0.67 2.67
C VAL A 112 -7.02 -1.09 4.13
N ASP A 113 -6.16 -0.53 4.98
CA ASP A 113 -6.13 -0.82 6.41
C ASP A 113 -7.51 -0.66 7.06
N GLY A 114 -7.94 -1.71 7.75
CA GLY A 114 -9.28 -1.81 8.32
C GLY A 114 -9.59 -3.24 8.78
N PRO A 115 -10.82 -3.51 9.23
CA PRO A 115 -11.25 -4.87 9.46
C PRO A 115 -11.21 -5.65 8.13
N PRO A 116 -10.69 -6.89 8.10
CA PRO A 116 -10.67 -7.68 6.89
C PRO A 116 -12.10 -7.95 6.39
N PRO A 117 -12.29 -8.19 5.08
CA PRO A 117 -13.59 -8.57 4.54
C PRO A 117 -14.08 -9.88 5.16
N ALA A 118 -15.40 -10.08 5.18
CA ALA A 118 -15.97 -11.36 5.59
C ALA A 118 -15.51 -12.46 4.61
N PRO A 119 -14.95 -13.58 5.11
CA PRO A 119 -14.45 -14.62 4.23
C PRO A 119 -15.58 -15.27 3.43
N THR A 120 -15.28 -15.58 2.17
CA THR A 120 -16.17 -16.34 1.28
C THR A 120 -15.43 -17.59 0.79
N GLU A 121 -16.16 -18.61 0.32
CA GLU A 121 -15.57 -19.88 -0.12
C GLU A 121 -14.63 -19.73 -1.33
N SER A 122 -14.84 -18.71 -2.16
CA SER A 122 -14.04 -18.39 -3.35
C SER A 122 -12.87 -17.44 -3.07
N MET A 123 -12.69 -16.97 -1.84
CA MET A 123 -11.69 -15.95 -1.51
C MET A 123 -10.41 -16.59 -0.97
N ILE A 124 -9.29 -16.31 -1.61
CA ILE A 124 -7.96 -16.76 -1.19
C ILE A 124 -7.11 -15.55 -0.82
N GLU A 125 -6.72 -15.47 0.44
CA GLU A 125 -5.80 -14.46 0.95
C GLU A 125 -4.37 -14.74 0.48
N LEU A 126 -3.73 -13.75 -0.16
CA LEU A 126 -2.31 -13.78 -0.48
C LEU A 126 -1.49 -12.97 0.53
N THR A 127 -2.04 -11.84 0.97
CA THR A 127 -1.48 -10.97 2.02
C THR A 127 -2.62 -10.38 2.84
N SER A 128 -2.31 -9.67 3.93
CA SER A 128 -3.31 -9.00 4.78
C SER A 128 -4.21 -8.00 4.04
N HIS A 129 -3.82 -7.56 2.85
CA HIS A 129 -4.57 -6.61 2.04
C HIS A 129 -5.03 -7.18 0.70
N LEU A 130 -4.51 -8.33 0.26
CA LEU A 130 -4.65 -8.82 -1.11
C LEU A 130 -5.34 -10.18 -1.16
N TYR A 131 -6.44 -10.23 -1.91
CA TYR A 131 -7.28 -11.42 -2.05
C TYR A 131 -7.54 -11.73 -3.52
N VAL A 132 -7.41 -13.00 -3.88
CA VAL A 132 -7.75 -13.51 -5.21
C VAL A 132 -9.07 -14.28 -5.12
N PHE A 133 -9.89 -14.17 -6.16
CA PHE A 133 -11.15 -14.86 -6.30
C PHE A 133 -11.08 -15.90 -7.43
N GLU A 134 -11.44 -17.14 -7.11
CA GLU A 134 -11.45 -18.30 -8.01
C GLU A 134 -12.84 -18.99 -8.05
#